data_AF-A0AA38DTV5-F1
#
_entry.id   AF-A0AA38DTV5-F1
#
_cell.length_a   1.000
_cell.length_b   1.000
_cell.length_c   1.000
_cell.angle_alpha   90.00
_cell.angle_beta   90.00
_cell.angle_gamma   90.00
#
_symmetry.space_group_name_H-M   'P 1'
#
loop_
_entity.id
_entity.type
_entity.pdbx_description
1 polymer ?
#
loop_
_entity_poly.entity_id
_entity_poly.type
_entity_poly.pdbx_seq_one_letter_code
_entity_poly.pdbx_strand_id
1 'polypeptide(L)'
;MSVNTDIKEEAPNLIDLINEGFTSSIVQLDYAIKRVKGDDMSTRYIQNCIDSLRMLAQEIADAAGDDIDQYNEALELAQSRLEAQKLLQLDNDALREQNEILAGRAENLDKEIQEAVDTAVENHVVRIQQLEHADELLKNKITELRSQVETYALREKRISSRLRELEIMEPDKLKKKNAEAKKELRETRETLKSTSQKLNQQRITNSELSKNNSVLMAGLESARNEIEELQRRMQRANGKAAEYCYDTKKADGQPIRFTMHRFFRGSLIHQDPEDYPRYVNTLDFTYHILCTLGIGATVHLNEWLRPEYRIDPLVADVWPEGMYEDLQEMYRDDMATTHPHLLKRVDWANSVSLEDVEGIPAAVLKALHNHDTPFQNLRHVLMFSEPELAKVKGIGSKSAAMLHKVCRKLVDEWEKENGKLNVSFPPQGLQ
;
A
#
# COMPACT_ATOMS: atom_id res chain seq x y z
N MET A 1 -25.90 36.31 -21.57
CA MET A 1 -26.45 37.42 -22.38
C MET A 1 -27.47 36.81 -23.32
N SER A 2 -28.73 37.24 -23.21
CA SER A 2 -29.83 36.72 -24.03
C SER A 2 -29.67 37.27 -25.44
N VAL A 3 -29.39 36.40 -26.41
CA VAL A 3 -29.41 36.78 -27.83
C VAL A 3 -30.87 36.69 -28.28
N ASN A 4 -31.48 37.84 -28.50
CA ASN A 4 -32.77 38.01 -29.14
C ASN A 4 -32.72 37.38 -30.54
N THR A 5 -33.40 36.26 -30.74
CA THR A 5 -33.73 35.72 -32.06
C THR A 5 -35.09 36.28 -32.48
N ASP A 6 -35.08 37.54 -32.90
CA ASP A 6 -36.15 38.12 -33.71
C ASP A 6 -35.51 38.65 -34.99
N ILE A 7 -35.35 37.79 -35.98
CA ILE A 7 -35.24 38.19 -37.38
C ILE A 7 -36.34 37.44 -38.13
N LYS A 8 -37.55 38.01 -38.05
CA LYS A 8 -38.59 37.81 -39.04
C LYS A 8 -38.33 38.76 -40.19
N GLU A 9 -37.94 38.21 -41.32
CA GLU A 9 -38.36 38.58 -42.67
C GLU A 9 -37.73 37.53 -43.58
N GLU A 10 -38.50 36.49 -43.95
CA GLU A 10 -38.13 35.58 -45.02
C GLU A 10 -38.02 36.42 -46.30
N ALA A 11 -36.79 36.85 -46.60
CA ALA A 11 -36.48 37.36 -47.92
C ALA A 11 -36.94 36.31 -48.93
N PRO A 12 -37.69 36.68 -49.98
CA PRO A 12 -38.08 35.72 -51.02
C PRO A 12 -36.82 35.02 -51.50
N ASN A 13 -36.82 33.69 -51.49
CA ASN A 13 -35.68 32.89 -51.88
C ASN A 13 -35.25 33.34 -53.28
N LEU A 14 -34.09 33.99 -53.36
CA LEU A 14 -33.60 34.62 -54.58
C LEU A 14 -33.52 33.61 -55.72
N ILE A 15 -33.24 32.34 -55.39
CA ILE A 15 -33.19 31.22 -56.32
C ILE A 15 -34.58 30.90 -56.88
N ASP A 16 -35.62 30.90 -56.05
CA ASP A 16 -37.00 30.67 -56.50
C ASP A 16 -37.48 31.80 -57.40
N LEU A 17 -37.15 33.05 -57.05
CA LEU A 17 -37.48 34.23 -57.86
C LEU A 17 -36.76 34.21 -59.22
N ILE A 18 -35.49 33.81 -59.24
CA ILE A 18 -34.69 33.65 -60.46
C ILE A 18 -35.23 32.50 -61.32
N ASN A 19 -35.56 31.36 -60.72
CA ASN A 19 -36.12 30.20 -61.41
C ASN A 19 -37.50 30.47 -62.02
N GLU A 20 -38.37 31.19 -61.31
CA GLU A 20 -39.64 31.66 -61.84
C GLU A 20 -39.45 32.62 -63.02
N GLY A 21 -38.45 33.52 -62.93
CA GLY A 21 -38.08 34.45 -64.01
C GLY A 21 -37.58 33.76 -65.28
N PHE A 22 -36.69 32.76 -65.14
CA PHE A 22 -36.21 31.94 -66.26
C PHE A 22 -37.33 31.12 -66.88
N THR A 23 -38.16 30.47 -66.04
CA THR A 23 -39.29 29.65 -66.50
C THR A 23 -40.31 30.48 -67.27
N SER A 24 -40.66 31.66 -66.76
CA SER A 24 -41.57 32.59 -67.44
C SER A 24 -41.02 33.05 -68.79
N SER A 25 -39.72 33.35 -68.85
CA SER A 25 -39.05 33.79 -70.08
C SER A 25 -38.95 32.67 -71.13
N ILE A 26 -38.68 31.44 -70.71
CA ILE A 26 -38.68 30.24 -71.58
C ILE A 26 -40.08 30.00 -72.16
N VAL A 27 -41.13 30.07 -71.33
CA VAL A 27 -42.52 29.90 -71.78
C VAL A 27 -42.92 30.95 -72.81
N GLN A 28 -42.49 32.20 -72.64
CA GLN A 28 -42.75 33.28 -73.60
C GLN A 28 -42.02 33.06 -74.94
N LEU A 29 -40.77 32.59 -74.91
CA LEU A 29 -40.00 32.27 -76.11
C LEU A 29 -40.57 31.04 -76.84
N ASP A 30 -40.97 30.00 -76.12
CA ASP A 30 -41.66 28.82 -76.67
C ASP A 30 -42.98 29.21 -77.36
N TYR A 31 -43.70 30.17 -76.78
CA TYR A 31 -44.92 30.71 -77.36
C TYR A 31 -44.64 31.54 -78.63
N ALA A 32 -43.55 32.30 -78.65
CA ALA A 32 -43.11 33.07 -79.80
C ALA A 32 -42.75 32.15 -80.99
N ILE A 33 -42.05 31.04 -80.75
CA ILE A 33 -41.75 30.01 -81.77
C ILE A 33 -43.05 29.47 -82.40
N LYS A 34 -44.09 29.22 -81.58
CA LYS A 34 -45.36 28.64 -82.05
C LYS A 34 -46.25 29.60 -82.84
N ARG A 35 -46.08 30.92 -82.69
CA ARG A 35 -47.00 31.93 -83.25
C ARG A 35 -46.40 32.85 -84.30
N VAL A 36 -45.10 33.10 -84.28
CA VAL A 36 -44.44 34.00 -85.23
C VAL A 36 -44.01 33.19 -86.46
N LYS A 37 -44.46 33.56 -87.66
CA LYS A 37 -43.96 32.97 -88.93
C LYS A 37 -42.54 33.48 -89.21
N GLY A 38 -41.55 32.88 -88.57
CA GLY A 38 -40.12 33.10 -88.83
C GLY A 38 -39.59 32.16 -89.92
N ASP A 39 -38.42 32.48 -90.48
CA ASP A 39 -37.63 31.53 -91.24
C ASP A 39 -36.92 30.52 -90.32
N ASP A 40 -36.36 29.44 -90.89
CA ASP A 40 -35.68 28.39 -90.12
C ASP A 40 -34.54 28.95 -89.25
N MET A 41 -33.88 30.02 -89.71
CA MET A 41 -32.81 30.69 -88.97
C MET A 41 -33.32 31.41 -87.72
N SER A 42 -34.44 32.14 -87.82
CA SER A 42 -35.06 32.82 -86.68
C SER A 42 -35.52 31.84 -85.61
N THR A 43 -36.11 30.71 -86.02
CA THR A 43 -36.51 29.63 -85.11
C THR A 43 -35.30 29.03 -84.38
N ARG A 44 -34.19 28.81 -85.10
CA ARG A 44 -32.94 28.32 -84.53
C ARG A 44 -32.31 29.29 -83.54
N TYR A 45 -32.35 30.61 -83.80
CA TYR A 45 -31.86 31.61 -82.86
C TYR A 45 -32.67 31.64 -81.56
N ILE A 46 -34.00 31.57 -81.65
CA ILE A 46 -34.86 31.54 -80.45
C ILE A 46 -34.63 30.24 -79.66
N GLN A 47 -34.46 29.10 -80.35
CA GLN A 47 -34.14 27.83 -79.70
C GLN A 47 -32.78 27.89 -78.98
N ASN A 48 -31.75 28.45 -79.63
CA ASN A 48 -30.45 28.67 -78.99
C ASN A 48 -30.57 29.57 -77.74
N CYS A 49 -31.41 30.62 -77.78
CA CYS A 49 -31.66 31.46 -76.60
C CYS A 49 -32.34 30.69 -75.47
N ILE A 50 -33.33 29.83 -75.77
CA ILE A 50 -33.97 28.96 -74.76
C ILE A 50 -32.94 28.02 -74.15
N ASP A 51 -32.12 27.40 -74.98
CA ASP A 51 -31.09 26.47 -74.52
C ASP A 51 -30.03 27.19 -73.66
N SER A 52 -29.62 28.41 -74.02
CA SER A 52 -28.74 29.24 -73.20
C SER A 52 -29.37 29.67 -71.88
N LEU A 53 -30.67 30.01 -71.85
CA LEU A 53 -31.38 30.32 -70.60
C LEU A 53 -31.49 29.10 -69.69
N ARG A 54 -31.69 27.90 -70.24
CA ARG A 54 -31.69 26.64 -69.49
C ARG A 54 -30.31 26.32 -68.92
N MET A 55 -29.24 26.53 -69.70
CA MET A 55 -27.87 26.37 -69.22
C MET A 55 -27.57 27.34 -68.07
N LEU A 56 -27.92 28.63 -68.21
CA LEU A 56 -27.71 29.61 -67.14
C LEU A 56 -28.49 29.27 -65.87
N ALA A 57 -29.75 28.82 -65.98
CA ALA A 57 -30.52 28.37 -64.84
C ALA A 57 -29.87 27.17 -64.14
N GLN A 58 -29.31 26.22 -64.89
CA GLN A 58 -28.59 25.08 -64.33
C GLN A 58 -27.28 25.51 -63.65
N GLU A 59 -26.49 26.38 -64.28
CA GLU A 59 -25.24 26.90 -63.70
C GLU A 59 -25.48 27.65 -62.38
N ILE A 60 -26.57 28.41 -62.28
CA ILE A 60 -26.97 29.09 -61.04
C ILE A 60 -27.41 28.08 -59.97
N ALA A 61 -28.15 27.04 -60.35
CA ALA A 61 -28.56 25.99 -59.42
C ALA A 61 -27.36 25.19 -58.88
N ASP A 62 -26.39 24.88 -59.75
CA ASP A 62 -25.16 24.19 -59.39
C ASP A 62 -24.30 25.05 -58.45
N ALA A 63 -24.11 26.35 -58.77
CA ALA A 63 -23.37 27.28 -57.91
C ALA A 63 -24.04 27.47 -56.53
N ALA A 64 -25.37 27.53 -56.48
CA ALA A 64 -26.11 27.58 -55.22
C ALA A 64 -25.99 26.29 -54.41
N GLY A 65 -25.95 25.13 -55.08
CA GLY A 65 -25.69 23.83 -54.46
C GLY A 65 -24.29 23.80 -53.82
N ASP A 66 -23.27 24.23 -54.56
CA ASP A 66 -21.89 24.31 -54.07
C ASP A 66 -21.77 25.24 -52.85
N ASP A 67 -22.47 26.38 -52.85
CA ASP A 67 -22.49 27.30 -51.71
C ASP A 67 -23.18 26.67 -50.49
N ILE A 68 -24.32 25.97 -50.68
CA ILE A 68 -25.02 25.26 -49.59
C ILE A 68 -24.13 24.19 -48.98
N ASP A 69 -23.42 23.42 -49.80
CA ASP A 69 -22.51 22.38 -49.34
C ASP A 69 -21.34 22.98 -48.54
N GLN A 70 -20.75 24.09 -49.00
CA GLN A 70 -19.73 24.83 -48.25
C GLN A 70 -20.25 25.35 -46.90
N TYR A 71 -21.47 25.89 -46.86
CA TYR A 71 -22.08 26.34 -45.60
C TYR A 71 -22.36 25.19 -44.64
N ASN A 72 -22.82 24.05 -45.15
CA ASN A 72 -23.06 22.86 -44.35
C ASN A 72 -21.75 22.32 -43.75
N GLU A 73 -20.67 22.26 -44.53
CA GLU A 73 -19.35 21.85 -44.05
C GLU A 73 -18.82 22.82 -42.97
N ALA A 74 -18.97 24.13 -43.20
CA ALA A 74 -18.58 25.15 -42.22
C ALA A 74 -19.41 25.05 -40.92
N LEU A 75 -20.70 24.74 -41.01
CA LEU A 75 -21.59 24.54 -39.87
C LEU A 75 -21.16 23.32 -39.04
N GLU A 76 -20.88 22.19 -39.71
CA GLU A 76 -20.43 20.96 -39.06
C GLU A 76 -19.09 21.19 -38.32
N LEU A 77 -18.14 21.88 -38.98
CA LEU A 77 -16.86 22.24 -38.37
C LEU A 77 -17.04 23.16 -37.15
N ALA A 78 -17.97 24.13 -37.22
CA ALA A 78 -18.26 25.02 -36.11
C ALA A 78 -18.90 24.27 -34.92
N GLN A 79 -19.80 23.32 -35.19
CA GLN A 79 -20.42 22.47 -34.17
C GLN A 79 -19.37 21.57 -33.49
N SER A 80 -18.52 20.91 -34.28
CA SER A 80 -17.42 20.09 -33.76
C SER A 80 -16.48 20.89 -32.86
N ARG A 81 -16.12 22.12 -33.26
CA ARG A 81 -15.30 23.03 -32.43
C ARG A 81 -15.98 23.43 -31.14
N LEU A 82 -17.29 23.69 -31.17
CA LEU A 82 -18.05 24.05 -29.98
C LEU A 82 -18.11 22.88 -28.98
N GLU A 83 -18.26 21.65 -29.47
CA GLU A 83 -18.22 20.44 -28.63
C GLU A 83 -16.85 20.24 -28.00
N ALA A 84 -15.77 20.37 -28.79
CA ALA A 84 -14.40 20.31 -28.27
C ALA A 84 -14.14 21.38 -27.20
N GLN A 85 -14.64 22.60 -27.40
CA GLN A 85 -14.52 23.68 -26.43
C GLN A 85 -15.23 23.37 -25.12
N LYS A 86 -16.44 22.79 -25.16
CA LYS A 86 -17.16 22.35 -23.96
C LYS A 86 -16.40 21.27 -23.20
N LEU A 87 -15.81 20.32 -23.91
CA LEU A 87 -14.99 19.26 -23.30
C LEU A 87 -13.77 19.84 -22.59
N LEU A 88 -13.03 20.73 -23.27
CA LEU A 88 -11.87 21.42 -22.69
C LEU A 88 -12.24 22.29 -21.48
N GLN A 89 -13.44 22.84 -21.45
CA GLN A 89 -13.93 23.62 -20.32
C GLN A 89 -14.20 22.72 -19.09
N LEU A 90 -14.81 21.55 -19.30
CA LEU A 90 -15.02 20.55 -18.25
C LEU A 90 -13.68 20.06 -17.68
N ASP A 91 -12.70 19.77 -18.54
CA ASP A 91 -11.36 19.37 -18.10
C ASP A 91 -10.65 20.47 -17.29
N ASN A 92 -10.79 21.74 -17.70
CA ASN A 92 -10.23 22.87 -16.94
C ASN A 92 -10.87 23.02 -15.56
N ASP A 93 -12.18 22.83 -15.46
CA ASP A 93 -12.89 22.92 -14.18
C ASP A 93 -12.50 21.76 -13.26
N ALA A 94 -12.35 20.54 -13.78
CA ALA A 94 -11.84 19.39 -13.02
C ALA A 94 -10.40 19.61 -12.51
N LEU A 95 -9.52 20.18 -13.35
CA LEU A 95 -8.15 20.52 -12.96
C LEU A 95 -8.11 21.62 -11.87
N ARG A 96 -9.04 22.58 -11.91
CA ARG A 96 -9.15 23.61 -10.86
C ARG A 96 -9.55 23.00 -9.52
N GLU A 97 -10.57 22.13 -9.51
CA GLU A 97 -10.99 21.43 -8.30
C GLU A 97 -9.86 20.58 -7.71
N GLN A 98 -9.11 19.86 -8.55
CA GLN A 98 -7.95 19.08 -8.11
C GLN A 98 -6.86 19.96 -7.49
N ASN A 99 -6.58 21.13 -8.07
CA ASN A 99 -5.61 22.07 -7.53
C ASN A 99 -6.04 22.65 -6.17
N GLU A 100 -7.33 22.94 -5.98
CA GLU A 100 -7.86 23.40 -4.69
C GLU A 100 -7.71 22.32 -3.60
N ILE A 101 -8.00 21.06 -3.93
CA ILE A 101 -7.82 19.93 -3.00
C ILE A 101 -6.34 19.77 -2.62
N LEU A 102 -5.42 19.88 -3.59
CA LEU A 102 -3.99 19.77 -3.34
C LEU A 102 -3.47 20.93 -2.48
N ALA A 103 -3.95 22.16 -2.73
CA ALA A 103 -3.61 23.32 -1.91
C ALA A 103 -4.07 23.15 -0.46
N GLY A 104 -5.30 22.66 -0.24
CA GLY A 104 -5.81 22.37 1.10
C GLY A 104 -5.03 21.27 1.83
N ARG A 105 -4.57 20.23 1.11
CA ARG A 105 -3.70 19.19 1.67
C ARG A 105 -2.33 19.72 2.07
N ALA A 106 -1.74 20.60 1.26
CA ALA A 106 -0.46 21.22 1.56
C ALA A 106 -0.55 22.08 2.84
N GLU A 107 -1.62 22.88 2.98
CA GLU A 107 -1.82 23.70 4.18
C GLU A 107 -2.00 22.85 5.45
N ASN A 108 -2.71 21.72 5.34
CA ASN A 108 -2.88 20.79 6.46
C ASN A 108 -1.55 20.11 6.83
N LEU A 109 -0.75 19.69 5.84
CA LEU A 109 0.58 19.12 6.09
C LEU A 109 1.52 20.13 6.76
N ASP A 110 1.49 21.39 6.35
CA ASP A 110 2.29 22.45 6.99
C ASP A 110 1.89 22.64 8.46
N LYS A 111 0.59 22.57 8.78
CA LYS A 111 0.10 22.61 10.18
C LYS A 111 0.57 21.39 10.98
N GLU A 112 0.45 20.18 10.43
CA GLU A 112 0.90 18.95 11.09
C GLU A 112 2.42 18.95 11.36
N ILE A 113 3.21 19.45 10.40
CA ILE A 113 4.66 19.59 10.55
C ILE A 113 4.96 20.61 11.65
N GLN A 114 4.27 21.75 11.68
CA GLN A 114 4.48 22.76 12.70
C GLN A 114 4.14 22.23 14.11
N GLU A 115 3.01 21.54 14.27
CA GLU A 115 2.62 20.91 15.54
C GLU A 115 3.64 19.85 16.01
N ALA A 116 4.15 19.04 15.07
CA ALA A 116 5.18 18.04 15.37
C ALA A 116 6.52 18.70 15.79
N VAL A 117 6.91 19.80 15.14
CA VAL A 117 8.08 20.59 15.50
C VAL A 117 7.92 21.20 16.88
N ASP A 118 6.78 21.83 17.17
CA ASP A 118 6.50 22.46 18.47
C ASP A 118 6.54 21.44 19.60
N THR A 119 5.93 20.26 19.38
CA THR A 119 5.96 19.14 20.34
C THR A 119 7.39 18.63 20.57
N ALA A 120 8.20 18.50 19.50
CA ALA A 120 9.59 18.08 19.61
C ALA A 120 10.44 19.11 20.38
N VAL A 121 10.23 20.40 20.11
CA VAL A 121 10.90 21.50 20.82
C VAL A 121 10.55 21.48 22.31
N GLU A 122 9.27 21.35 22.68
CA GLU A 122 8.85 21.24 24.08
C GLU A 122 9.50 20.06 24.79
N ASN A 123 9.50 18.87 24.16
CA ASN A 123 10.16 17.68 24.71
C ASN A 123 11.66 17.90 24.93
N HIS A 124 12.35 18.55 23.99
CA HIS A 124 13.77 18.87 24.12
C HIS A 124 14.02 19.88 25.24
N VAL A 125 13.18 20.90 25.39
CA VAL A 125 13.28 21.88 26.49
C VAL A 125 13.16 21.18 27.84
N VAL A 126 12.16 20.32 28.02
CA VAL A 126 11.98 19.53 29.26
C VAL A 126 13.20 18.64 29.51
N ARG A 127 13.77 18.02 28.47
CA ARG A 127 14.95 17.16 28.61
C ARG A 127 16.20 17.94 29.02
N ILE A 128 16.39 19.13 28.47
CA ILE A 128 17.49 20.03 28.85
C ILE A 128 17.36 20.41 30.33
N GLN A 129 16.17 20.81 30.78
CA GLN A 129 15.93 21.15 32.19
C GLN A 129 16.23 19.98 33.14
N GLN A 130 15.87 18.75 32.76
CA GLN A 130 16.21 17.55 33.54
C GLN A 130 17.72 17.30 33.62
N LEU A 131 18.44 17.51 32.51
CA LEU A 131 19.90 17.35 32.46
C LEU A 131 20.62 18.43 33.26
N GLU A 132 20.15 19.68 33.19
CA GLU A 132 20.67 20.79 34.00
C GLU A 132 20.51 20.51 35.50
N HIS A 133 19.34 20.02 35.91
CA HIS A 133 19.10 19.65 37.30
C HIS A 133 20.00 18.50 37.77
N ALA A 134 20.22 17.49 36.92
CA ALA A 134 21.12 16.37 37.22
C ALA A 134 22.60 16.83 37.33
N ASP A 135 23.04 17.74 36.46
CA ASP A 135 24.38 18.32 36.51
C ASP A 135 24.59 19.14 37.79
N GLU A 136 23.59 19.89 38.23
CA GLU A 136 23.64 20.65 39.48
C GLU A 136 23.77 19.74 40.71
N LEU A 137 23.02 18.63 40.74
CA LEU A 137 23.15 17.60 41.79
C LEU A 137 24.56 16.98 41.83
N LEU A 138 25.15 16.69 40.67
CA LEU A 138 26.50 16.14 40.58
C LEU A 138 27.56 17.14 41.04
N LYS A 139 27.43 18.42 40.65
CA LYS A 139 28.30 19.51 41.13
C LYS A 139 28.26 19.65 42.64
N ASN A 140 27.07 19.60 43.23
CA ASN A 140 26.89 19.62 44.68
C ASN A 140 27.58 18.42 45.34
N LYS A 141 27.46 17.23 44.75
CA LYS A 141 28.09 16.02 45.30
C LYS A 141 29.62 16.05 45.23
N ILE A 142 30.17 16.55 44.12
CA ILE A 142 31.62 16.74 43.97
C ILE A 142 32.15 17.72 45.03
N THR A 143 31.42 18.80 45.28
CA THR A 143 31.79 19.81 46.28
C THR A 143 31.80 19.22 47.69
N GLU A 144 30.79 18.41 48.03
CA GLU A 144 30.72 17.68 49.31
C GLU A 144 31.91 16.73 49.48
N LEU A 145 32.23 15.93 48.45
CA LEU A 145 33.36 14.99 48.50
C LEU A 145 34.71 15.71 48.63
N ARG A 146 34.90 16.84 47.96
CA ARG A 146 36.11 17.67 48.10
C ARG A 146 36.30 18.15 49.54
N SER A 147 35.24 18.66 50.17
CA SER A 147 35.26 19.07 51.58
C SER A 147 35.66 17.92 52.53
N GLN A 148 35.17 16.71 52.25
CA GLN A 148 35.52 15.52 53.04
C GLN A 148 37.01 15.17 52.89
N VAL A 149 37.56 15.19 51.67
CA VAL A 149 38.98 14.91 51.44
C VAL A 149 39.86 15.92 52.18
N GLU A 150 39.50 17.19 52.15
CA GLU A 150 40.25 18.26 52.82
C GLU A 150 40.25 18.10 54.35
N THR A 151 39.12 17.71 54.93
CA THR A 151 39.03 17.37 56.37
C THR A 151 39.85 16.13 56.74
N TYR A 152 39.92 15.11 55.87
CA TYR A 152 40.79 13.95 56.09
C TYR A 152 42.28 14.32 56.05
N ALA A 153 42.70 15.15 55.09
CA ALA A 153 44.09 15.61 54.99
C ALA A 153 44.54 16.40 56.24
N LEU A 154 43.66 17.23 56.79
CA LEU A 154 43.90 17.95 58.05
C LEU A 154 44.03 17.00 59.25
N ARG A 155 43.21 15.94 59.28
CA ARG A 155 43.26 14.92 60.33
C ARG A 155 44.56 14.13 60.29
N GLU A 156 45.02 13.77 59.08
CA GLU A 156 46.27 13.05 58.88
C GLU A 156 47.49 13.87 59.36
N LYS A 157 47.58 15.15 58.98
CA LYS A 157 48.62 16.06 59.51
C LYS A 157 48.68 16.10 61.04
N ARG A 158 47.50 16.12 61.69
CA ARG A 158 47.38 16.17 63.16
C ARG A 158 47.77 14.86 63.84
N ILE A 159 47.58 13.72 63.16
CA ILE A 159 48.02 12.41 63.63
C ILE A 159 49.54 12.30 63.50
N SER A 160 50.11 12.72 62.37
CA SER A 160 51.56 12.68 62.13
C SER A 160 52.36 13.56 63.10
N SER A 161 51.82 14.71 63.54
CA SER A 161 52.46 15.56 64.56
C SER A 161 52.43 14.92 65.95
N ARG A 162 51.31 14.28 66.33
CA ARG A 162 51.19 13.56 67.60
C ARG A 162 52.10 12.33 67.67
N LEU A 163 52.33 11.68 66.53
CA LEU A 163 53.22 10.52 66.44
C LEU A 163 54.68 10.89 66.77
N ARG A 164 55.11 12.09 66.37
CA ARG A 164 56.46 12.63 66.64
C ARG A 164 56.66 13.06 68.09
N GLU A 165 55.61 13.59 68.73
CA GLU A 165 55.63 13.94 70.15
C GLU A 165 55.62 12.69 71.06
N LEU A 166 55.17 11.55 70.54
CA LEU A 166 55.08 10.28 71.27
C LEU A 166 56.41 9.51 71.35
N GLU A 167 57.40 9.85 70.52
CA GLU A 167 58.74 9.24 70.54
C GLU A 167 59.63 9.73 71.70
N ILE A 168 59.27 10.81 72.41
CA ILE A 168 60.23 11.57 73.24
C ILE A 168 60.14 11.37 74.77
N MET A 169 59.10 10.81 75.41
CA MET A 169 59.01 10.92 76.90
C MET A 169 58.44 9.73 77.70
N GLU A 170 59.35 9.14 78.50
CA GLU A 170 59.39 8.79 79.95
C GLU A 170 58.14 8.33 80.78
N PRO A 171 58.34 7.50 81.85
CA PRO A 171 57.43 6.42 82.23
C PRO A 171 56.25 6.76 83.17
N ASP A 172 56.23 7.90 83.87
CA ASP A 172 55.13 8.22 84.81
C ASP A 172 53.85 8.74 84.14
N LYS A 173 53.95 9.23 82.89
CA LYS A 173 52.78 9.56 82.05
C LYS A 173 52.02 8.32 81.58
N LEU A 174 52.62 7.12 81.65
CA LEU A 174 52.02 5.88 81.18
C LEU A 174 50.81 5.44 82.02
N LYS A 175 50.75 5.74 83.31
CA LYS A 175 49.58 5.38 84.16
C LYS A 175 48.33 6.21 83.84
N LYS A 176 48.49 7.52 83.56
CA LYS A 176 47.38 8.40 83.10
C LYS A 176 46.97 8.06 81.66
N LYS A 177 47.94 7.85 80.77
CA LYS A 177 47.70 7.40 79.39
C LYS A 177 46.97 6.06 79.32
N ASN A 178 47.21 5.12 80.23
CA ASN A 178 46.53 3.82 80.21
C ASN A 178 45.05 3.91 80.63
N ALA A 179 44.68 4.89 81.47
CA ALA A 179 43.30 5.18 81.82
C ALA A 179 42.56 5.94 80.69
N GLU A 180 43.21 6.92 80.08
CA GLU A 180 42.70 7.63 78.90
C GLU A 180 42.60 6.69 77.69
N ALA A 181 43.60 5.83 77.45
CA ALA A 181 43.56 4.81 76.40
C ALA A 181 42.45 3.78 76.62
N LYS A 182 42.11 3.43 77.87
CA LYS A 182 40.94 2.57 78.18
C LYS A 182 39.61 3.27 77.88
N LYS A 183 39.52 4.57 78.11
CA LYS A 183 38.32 5.37 77.77
C LYS A 183 38.20 5.54 76.26
N GLU A 184 39.29 5.88 75.57
CA GLU A 184 39.37 5.91 74.10
C GLU A 184 39.09 4.53 73.50
N LEU A 185 39.55 3.42 74.11
CA LEU A 185 39.20 2.06 73.67
C LEU A 185 37.70 1.75 73.78
N ARG A 186 37.01 2.38 74.73
CA ARG A 186 35.56 2.21 74.92
C ARG A 186 34.79 3.04 73.91
N GLU A 187 35.17 4.29 73.71
CA GLU A 187 34.59 5.19 72.71
C GLU A 187 34.87 4.70 71.28
N THR A 188 36.06 4.16 71.01
CA THR A 188 36.40 3.51 69.72
C THR A 188 35.62 2.22 69.52
N ARG A 189 35.37 1.42 70.57
CA ARG A 189 34.49 0.25 70.47
C ARG A 189 33.03 0.62 70.19
N GLU A 190 32.51 1.67 70.83
CA GLU A 190 31.14 2.14 70.59
C GLU A 190 30.98 2.73 69.20
N THR A 191 31.93 3.54 68.75
CA THR A 191 31.95 4.09 67.39
C THR A 191 32.14 2.98 66.35
N LEU A 192 33.01 1.99 66.59
CA LEU A 192 33.20 0.81 65.74
C LEU A 192 31.92 -0.03 65.65
N LYS A 193 31.22 -0.23 66.76
CA LYS A 193 29.93 -0.94 66.78
C LYS A 193 28.87 -0.18 65.97
N SER A 194 28.79 1.13 66.14
CA SER A 194 27.89 2.02 65.38
C SER A 194 28.21 2.02 63.88
N THR A 195 29.49 2.12 63.51
CA THR A 195 29.91 2.04 62.10
C THR A 195 29.69 0.67 61.51
N SER A 196 29.96 -0.41 62.24
CA SER A 196 29.68 -1.76 61.78
C SER A 196 28.18 -2.00 61.56
N GLN A 197 27.31 -1.43 62.41
CA GLN A 197 25.86 -1.48 62.21
C GLN A 197 25.44 -0.69 60.96
N LYS A 198 25.94 0.54 60.78
CA LYS A 198 25.67 1.35 59.58
C LYS A 198 26.15 0.67 58.30
N LEU A 199 27.33 0.04 58.32
CA LEU A 199 27.92 -0.66 57.18
C LEU A 199 27.13 -1.93 56.84
N ASN A 200 26.61 -2.63 57.86
CA ASN A 200 25.71 -3.75 57.64
C ASN A 200 24.37 -3.30 57.05
N GLN A 201 23.80 -2.20 57.55
CA GLN A 201 22.57 -1.61 57.01
C GLN A 201 22.76 -1.20 55.54
N GLN A 202 23.87 -0.54 55.23
CA GLN A 202 24.22 -0.15 53.85
C GLN A 202 24.41 -1.36 52.93
N ARG A 203 25.00 -2.45 53.43
CA ARG A 203 25.11 -3.70 52.67
C ARG A 203 23.74 -4.28 52.32
N ILE A 204 22.81 -4.27 53.28
CA ILE A 204 21.43 -4.74 53.06
C ILE A 204 20.73 -3.85 52.03
N THR A 205 20.78 -2.53 52.19
CA THR A 205 20.14 -1.59 51.23
C THR A 205 20.76 -1.68 49.84
N ASN A 206 22.08 -1.82 49.73
CA ASN A 206 22.75 -1.99 48.43
C ASN A 206 22.36 -3.32 47.77
N SER A 207 22.21 -4.39 48.55
CA SER A 207 21.72 -5.67 48.05
C SER A 207 20.27 -5.56 47.56
N GLU A 208 19.41 -4.86 48.27
CA GLU A 208 18.01 -4.62 47.87
C GLU A 208 17.92 -3.74 46.61
N LEU A 209 18.69 -2.65 46.55
CA LEU A 209 18.79 -1.79 45.37
C LEU A 209 19.31 -2.55 44.16
N SER A 210 20.31 -3.41 44.34
CA SER A 210 20.84 -4.25 43.27
C SER A 210 19.78 -5.22 42.73
N LYS A 211 18.99 -5.85 43.61
CA LYS A 211 17.86 -6.69 43.21
C LYS A 211 16.79 -5.90 42.47
N ASN A 212 16.39 -4.74 43.01
CA ASN A 212 15.39 -3.88 42.36
C ASN A 212 15.84 -3.40 40.99
N ASN A 213 17.12 -3.01 40.83
CA ASN A 213 17.68 -2.67 39.53
C ASN A 213 17.63 -3.85 38.56
N SER A 214 17.94 -5.07 39.00
CA SER A 214 17.86 -6.24 38.11
C SER A 214 16.43 -6.51 37.62
N VAL A 215 15.43 -6.34 38.48
CA VAL A 215 14.01 -6.51 38.12
C VAL A 215 13.55 -5.40 37.17
N LEU A 216 13.93 -4.14 37.44
CA LEU A 216 13.60 -3.01 36.57
C LEU A 216 14.25 -3.14 35.20
N MET A 217 15.51 -3.59 35.12
CA MET A 217 16.21 -3.83 33.86
C MET A 217 15.53 -4.94 33.05
N ALA A 218 15.14 -6.05 33.69
CA ALA A 218 14.41 -7.13 33.03
C ALA A 218 13.03 -6.65 32.52
N GLY A 219 12.31 -5.84 33.31
CA GLY A 219 11.05 -5.23 32.90
C GLY A 219 11.21 -4.27 31.71
N LEU A 220 12.27 -3.46 31.71
CA LEU A 220 12.57 -2.51 30.63
C LEU A 220 12.94 -3.24 29.34
N GLU A 221 13.67 -4.35 29.42
CA GLU A 221 14.00 -5.19 28.27
C GLU A 221 12.76 -5.90 27.70
N SER A 222 11.87 -6.40 28.57
CA SER A 222 10.57 -6.93 28.14
C SER A 222 9.72 -5.88 27.42
N ALA A 223 9.65 -4.66 27.96
CA ALA A 223 8.89 -3.56 27.34
C ALA A 223 9.51 -3.10 26.01
N ARG A 224 10.85 -3.08 25.90
CA ARG A 224 11.54 -2.80 24.63
C ARG A 224 11.20 -3.83 23.56
N ASN A 225 11.23 -5.12 23.92
CA ASN A 225 10.87 -6.20 22.99
C ASN A 225 9.42 -6.07 22.52
N GLU A 226 8.50 -5.68 23.41
CA GLU A 226 7.09 -5.44 23.07
C GLU A 226 6.92 -4.24 22.13
N ILE A 227 7.64 -3.13 22.38
CA ILE A 227 7.62 -1.95 21.51
C ILE A 227 8.18 -2.27 20.12
N GLU A 228 9.31 -3.00 20.03
CA GLU A 228 9.89 -3.42 18.75
C GLU A 228 8.95 -4.33 17.95
N GLU A 229 8.27 -5.26 18.64
CA GLU A 229 7.27 -6.13 18.04
C GLU A 229 6.05 -5.34 17.54
N LEU A 230 5.57 -4.37 18.33
CA LEU A 230 4.48 -3.47 17.92
C LEU A 230 4.88 -2.60 16.73
N GLN A 231 6.10 -2.07 16.71
CA GLN A 231 6.63 -1.31 15.57
C GLN A 231 6.72 -2.18 14.31
N ARG A 232 7.22 -3.42 14.41
CA ARG A 232 7.23 -4.37 13.30
C ARG A 232 5.82 -4.66 12.79
N ARG A 233 4.84 -4.85 13.69
CA ARG A 233 3.42 -5.04 13.31
C ARG A 233 2.84 -3.81 12.63
N MET A 234 3.10 -2.61 13.13
CA MET A 234 2.66 -1.36 12.51
C MET A 234 3.28 -1.13 11.13
N GLN A 235 4.56 -1.47 10.95
CA GLN A 235 5.23 -1.40 9.65
C GLN A 235 4.61 -2.37 8.64
N ARG A 236 4.30 -3.61 9.06
CA ARG A 236 3.56 -4.59 8.24
C ARG A 236 2.14 -4.09 7.89
N ALA A 237 1.46 -3.47 8.86
CA ALA A 237 0.11 -2.92 8.68
C ALA A 237 0.03 -1.79 7.66
N ASN A 238 1.02 -0.90 7.69
CA ASN A 238 1.03 0.31 6.88
C ASN A 238 1.52 0.07 5.44
N GLY A 239 1.80 -1.19 5.04
CA GLY A 239 2.30 -1.54 3.69
C GLY A 239 3.57 -0.78 3.29
N LYS A 240 4.36 -0.35 4.28
CA LYS A 240 5.56 0.50 4.10
C LYS A 240 6.87 -0.30 4.06
N ALA A 241 6.81 -1.59 3.75
CA ALA A 241 8.01 -2.25 3.24
C ALA A 241 8.19 -1.75 1.81
N ALA A 242 9.11 -0.80 1.62
CA ALA A 242 9.52 -0.32 0.29
C ALA A 242 9.92 -1.46 -0.67
N GLU A 243 10.18 -2.64 -0.12
CA GLU A 243 10.54 -3.88 -0.79
C GLU A 243 9.41 -4.48 -1.65
N TYR A 244 8.13 -4.26 -1.34
CA TYR A 244 7.00 -4.87 -2.06
C TYR A 244 6.21 -3.85 -2.91
N CYS A 245 6.94 -2.89 -3.49
CA CYS A 245 6.40 -1.94 -4.47
C CYS A 245 6.87 -2.34 -5.86
N TYR A 246 5.93 -2.40 -6.81
CA TYR A 246 6.23 -2.67 -8.20
C TYR A 246 5.91 -1.45 -9.05
N ASP A 247 6.95 -0.88 -9.66
CA ASP A 247 6.82 0.24 -10.58
C ASP A 247 6.82 -0.25 -12.03
N THR A 248 5.77 0.08 -12.75
CA THR A 248 5.49 -0.33 -14.13
C THR A 248 4.93 0.85 -14.92
N LYS A 249 4.80 0.71 -16.24
CA LYS A 249 4.26 1.75 -17.12
C LYS A 249 3.31 1.12 -18.11
N LYS A 250 2.18 1.80 -18.35
CA LYS A 250 1.27 1.47 -19.46
C LYS A 250 1.91 1.78 -20.82
N ALA A 251 1.30 1.25 -21.87
CA ALA A 251 1.73 1.47 -23.26
C ALA A 251 1.75 2.97 -23.66
N ASP A 252 0.93 3.79 -23.02
CA ASP A 252 0.90 5.26 -23.17
C ASP A 252 1.99 6.00 -22.37
N GLY A 253 2.81 5.27 -21.60
CA GLY A 253 3.87 5.81 -20.75
C GLY A 253 3.42 6.24 -19.36
N GLN A 254 2.14 6.08 -18.99
CA GLN A 254 1.65 6.43 -17.66
C GLN A 254 2.28 5.53 -16.59
N PRO A 255 2.91 6.09 -15.54
CA PRO A 255 3.50 5.29 -14.47
C PRO A 255 2.41 4.69 -13.58
N ILE A 256 2.54 3.40 -13.31
CA ILE A 256 1.68 2.65 -12.40
C ILE A 256 2.54 2.04 -11.32
N ARG A 257 2.16 2.25 -10.06
CA ARG A 257 2.76 1.58 -8.92
C ARG A 257 1.75 0.61 -8.33
N PHE A 258 2.16 -0.64 -8.12
CA PHE A 258 1.43 -1.60 -7.31
C PHE A 258 2.06 -1.70 -5.93
N THR A 259 1.23 -1.75 -4.90
CA THR A 259 1.65 -1.90 -3.50
C THR A 259 0.84 -3.00 -2.84
N MET A 260 1.48 -3.74 -1.94
CA MET A 260 0.84 -4.80 -1.16
C MET A 260 0.65 -4.34 0.28
N HIS A 261 -0.56 -4.48 0.79
CA HIS A 261 -0.96 -4.04 2.11
C HIS A 261 -1.53 -5.19 2.91
N ARG A 262 -1.02 -5.40 4.13
CA ARG A 262 -1.60 -6.36 5.07
C ARG A 262 -2.75 -5.70 5.82
N PHE A 263 -3.92 -6.31 5.75
CA PHE A 263 -5.09 -5.94 6.53
C PHE A 263 -5.28 -6.95 7.66
N PHE A 264 -5.44 -6.48 8.91
CA PHE A 264 -5.72 -7.31 10.08
C PHE A 264 -7.21 -7.70 10.17
N ARG A 265 -7.74 -8.16 9.05
CA ARG A 265 -9.06 -8.76 8.96
C ARG A 265 -8.96 -9.94 8.02
N GLY A 266 -9.39 -11.11 8.46
CA GLY A 266 -9.51 -12.27 7.59
C GLY A 266 -10.45 -12.02 6.43
N SER A 267 -10.19 -12.67 5.29
CA SER A 267 -11.19 -12.77 4.23
C SER A 267 -12.07 -14.00 4.48
N LEU A 268 -13.38 -13.84 4.24
CA LEU A 268 -14.35 -14.91 4.37
C LEU A 268 -14.90 -15.25 2.99
N ILE A 269 -14.51 -16.39 2.44
CA ILE A 269 -15.09 -16.91 1.22
C ILE A 269 -16.11 -18.00 1.54
N HIS A 270 -17.33 -17.81 1.02
CA HIS A 270 -18.33 -18.87 0.99
C HIS A 270 -18.03 -19.79 -0.19
N GLN A 271 -17.78 -21.06 0.13
CA GLN A 271 -17.50 -22.14 -0.83
C GLN A 271 -18.24 -23.38 -0.35
N ASP A 272 -18.64 -24.26 -1.27
CA ASP A 272 -19.17 -25.57 -0.88
C ASP A 272 -18.10 -26.34 -0.09
N PRO A 273 -18.41 -26.93 1.09
CA PRO A 273 -17.45 -27.73 1.84
C PRO A 273 -16.79 -28.87 1.04
N GLU A 274 -17.44 -29.34 -0.02
CA GLU A 274 -16.94 -30.39 -0.90
C GLU A 274 -16.09 -29.87 -2.08
N ASP A 275 -16.02 -28.55 -2.28
CA ASP A 275 -15.15 -27.94 -3.27
C ASP A 275 -13.72 -27.81 -2.73
N TYR A 276 -12.75 -28.23 -3.54
CA TYR A 276 -11.34 -28.12 -3.21
C TYR A 276 -10.57 -27.43 -4.35
N PRO A 277 -9.47 -26.75 -4.02
CA PRO A 277 -8.94 -26.53 -2.67
C PRO A 277 -9.82 -25.59 -1.84
N ARG A 278 -9.86 -25.80 -0.52
CA ARG A 278 -10.64 -24.97 0.41
C ARG A 278 -9.90 -23.67 0.73
N TYR A 279 -10.61 -22.57 0.93
CA TYR A 279 -10.02 -21.33 1.44
C TYR A 279 -9.75 -21.40 2.95
N VAL A 280 -8.66 -20.76 3.39
CA VAL A 280 -8.31 -20.63 4.83
C VAL A 280 -9.06 -19.45 5.43
N ASN A 281 -10.31 -19.69 5.81
CA ASN A 281 -11.18 -18.67 6.42
C ASN A 281 -10.86 -18.42 7.90
N THR A 282 -9.92 -19.17 8.49
CA THR A 282 -9.46 -18.96 9.88
C THR A 282 -8.40 -17.88 10.04
N LEU A 283 -7.90 -17.31 8.93
CA LEU A 283 -6.93 -16.22 8.98
C LEU A 283 -7.54 -14.99 9.65
N ASP A 284 -6.77 -14.32 10.49
CA ASP A 284 -7.09 -13.01 11.06
C ASP A 284 -6.55 -11.86 10.21
N PHE A 285 -5.95 -12.16 9.06
CA PHE A 285 -5.41 -11.18 8.12
C PHE A 285 -5.63 -11.58 6.67
N THR A 286 -5.46 -10.60 5.77
CA THR A 286 -5.44 -10.78 4.31
C THR A 286 -4.53 -9.73 3.69
N TYR A 287 -4.00 -10.00 2.50
CA TYR A 287 -3.30 -9.01 1.70
C TYR A 287 -4.21 -8.38 0.65
N HIS A 288 -4.07 -7.07 0.46
CA HIS A 288 -4.67 -6.36 -0.65
C HIS A 288 -3.57 -5.81 -1.53
N ILE A 289 -3.75 -5.99 -2.84
CA ILE A 289 -2.93 -5.39 -3.87
C ILE A 289 -3.66 -4.13 -4.30
N LEU A 290 -3.00 -2.98 -4.24
CA LEU A 290 -3.56 -1.70 -4.67
C LEU A 290 -2.63 -1.10 -5.72
N CYS A 291 -3.20 -0.40 -6.70
CA CYS A 291 -2.39 0.37 -7.65
C CYS A 291 -2.79 1.85 -7.71
N THR A 292 -1.93 2.67 -8.30
CA THR A 292 -2.14 4.13 -8.45
C THR A 292 -3.35 4.51 -9.27
N LEU A 293 -3.95 3.58 -10.02
CA LEU A 293 -5.21 3.79 -10.75
C LEU A 293 -6.47 3.60 -9.87
N GLY A 294 -6.31 3.32 -8.57
CA GLY A 294 -7.43 3.03 -7.67
C GLY A 294 -8.04 1.64 -7.86
N ILE A 295 -7.38 0.78 -8.64
CA ILE A 295 -7.75 -0.61 -8.84
C ILE A 295 -7.03 -1.46 -7.81
N GLY A 296 -7.71 -2.47 -7.27
CA GLY A 296 -7.11 -3.38 -6.32
C GLY A 296 -7.74 -4.76 -6.31
N ALA A 297 -7.04 -5.70 -5.69
CA ALA A 297 -7.47 -7.07 -5.53
C ALA A 297 -7.25 -7.53 -4.09
N THR A 298 -8.29 -8.11 -3.48
CA THR A 298 -8.16 -8.84 -2.21
C THR A 298 -7.62 -10.23 -2.50
N VAL A 299 -6.57 -10.60 -1.78
CA VAL A 299 -5.89 -11.89 -1.93
C VAL A 299 -6.44 -12.89 -0.95
N HIS A 300 -6.93 -14.00 -1.47
CA HIS A 300 -7.41 -15.13 -0.72
C HIS A 300 -6.35 -16.22 -0.69
N LEU A 301 -6.31 -17.00 0.38
CA LEU A 301 -5.34 -18.07 0.51
C LEU A 301 -6.07 -19.40 0.59
N ASN A 302 -5.72 -20.34 -0.29
CA ASN A 302 -6.23 -21.69 -0.18
C ASN A 302 -5.42 -22.54 0.80
N GLU A 303 -5.93 -23.71 1.18
CA GLU A 303 -5.35 -24.61 2.19
C GLU A 303 -3.93 -25.14 1.84
N TRP A 304 -3.46 -24.88 0.62
CA TRP A 304 -2.13 -25.23 0.12
C TRP A 304 -1.19 -24.03 0.00
N LEU A 305 -1.55 -22.90 0.62
CA LEU A 305 -0.81 -21.64 0.58
C LEU A 305 -0.62 -21.11 -0.85
N ARG A 306 -1.66 -21.24 -1.68
CA ARG A 306 -1.72 -20.58 -2.99
C ARG A 306 -2.48 -19.26 -2.84
N PRO A 307 -1.84 -18.11 -3.10
CA PRO A 307 -2.55 -16.84 -3.21
C PRO A 307 -3.48 -16.85 -4.42
N GLU A 308 -4.73 -16.45 -4.23
CA GLU A 308 -5.75 -16.36 -5.27
C GLU A 308 -6.40 -14.99 -5.25
N TYR A 309 -6.34 -14.30 -6.39
CA TYR A 309 -6.89 -12.97 -6.57
C TYR A 309 -7.31 -12.77 -8.02
N ARG A 310 -8.27 -11.87 -8.24
CA ARG A 310 -8.71 -11.50 -9.58
C ARG A 310 -7.91 -10.30 -10.06
N ILE A 311 -7.29 -10.44 -11.22
CA ILE A 311 -6.66 -9.33 -11.92
C ILE A 311 -7.76 -8.60 -12.71
N ASP A 312 -7.82 -7.28 -12.55
CA ASP A 312 -8.73 -6.45 -13.32
C ASP A 312 -8.23 -6.31 -14.77
N PRO A 313 -9.09 -6.47 -15.80
CA PRO A 313 -8.69 -6.35 -17.20
C PRO A 313 -7.96 -5.05 -17.55
N LEU A 314 -8.20 -3.95 -16.83
CA LEU A 314 -7.58 -2.65 -17.09
C LEU A 314 -6.10 -2.56 -16.71
N VAL A 315 -5.59 -3.55 -15.97
CA VAL A 315 -4.19 -3.62 -15.51
C VAL A 315 -3.53 -4.97 -15.82
N ALA A 316 -4.20 -5.84 -16.59
CA ALA A 316 -3.73 -7.18 -16.87
C ALA A 316 -2.44 -7.20 -17.71
N ASP A 317 -2.28 -6.22 -18.60
CA ASP A 317 -1.12 -6.04 -19.48
C ASP A 317 0.13 -5.52 -18.75
N VAL A 318 -0.06 -4.86 -17.62
CA VAL A 318 0.98 -4.23 -16.80
C VAL A 318 1.17 -4.91 -15.46
N TRP A 319 0.55 -6.06 -15.25
CA TRP A 319 0.59 -6.79 -13.98
C TRP A 319 2.02 -7.31 -13.73
N PRO A 320 2.63 -7.06 -12.55
CA PRO A 320 4.02 -7.42 -12.34
C PRO A 320 4.30 -8.94 -12.31
N GLU A 321 5.28 -9.38 -13.10
CA GLU A 321 5.87 -10.72 -13.07
C GLU A 321 6.77 -10.82 -11.82
N GLY A 322 6.40 -11.64 -10.81
CA GLY A 322 7.11 -11.75 -9.52
C GLY A 322 6.23 -11.48 -8.29
N MET A 323 5.13 -10.74 -8.48
CA MET A 323 4.21 -10.40 -7.38
C MET A 323 3.58 -11.63 -6.72
N TYR A 324 3.35 -12.68 -7.51
CA TYR A 324 2.74 -13.90 -7.01
C TYR A 324 3.68 -14.65 -6.06
N GLU A 325 4.96 -14.73 -6.41
CA GLU A 325 6.03 -15.35 -5.63
C GLU A 325 6.23 -14.60 -4.31
N ASP A 326 6.30 -13.27 -4.36
CA ASP A 326 6.40 -12.42 -3.17
C ASP A 326 5.21 -12.61 -2.23
N LEU A 327 3.98 -12.60 -2.76
CA LEU A 327 2.78 -12.87 -1.96
C LEU A 327 2.85 -14.24 -1.28
N GLN A 328 3.36 -15.24 -1.98
CA GLN A 328 3.49 -16.58 -1.45
C GLN A 328 4.52 -16.63 -0.30
N GLU A 329 5.64 -15.92 -0.43
CA GLU A 329 6.66 -15.77 0.62
C GLU A 329 6.11 -14.99 1.83
N MET A 330 5.44 -13.86 1.60
CA MET A 330 4.82 -13.05 2.63
C MET A 330 3.79 -13.85 3.44
N TYR A 331 2.90 -14.59 2.76
CA TYR A 331 1.97 -15.49 3.46
C TYR A 331 2.72 -16.55 4.24
N ARG A 332 3.74 -17.21 3.67
CA ARG A 332 4.52 -18.25 4.38
C ARG A 332 5.10 -17.72 5.69
N ASP A 333 5.68 -16.53 5.68
CA ASP A 333 6.28 -15.91 6.86
C ASP A 333 5.25 -15.57 7.94
N ASP A 334 4.13 -14.98 7.57
CA ASP A 334 3.06 -14.68 8.54
C ASP A 334 2.35 -15.96 9.02
N MET A 335 2.26 -16.99 8.18
CA MET A 335 1.72 -18.30 8.53
C MET A 335 2.60 -19.06 9.53
N ALA A 336 3.92 -18.82 9.53
CA ALA A 336 4.86 -19.47 10.46
C ALA A 336 4.48 -19.20 11.92
N THR A 337 3.93 -18.02 12.19
CA THR A 337 3.50 -17.62 13.53
C THR A 337 2.06 -18.02 13.81
N THR A 338 1.15 -17.85 12.84
CA THR A 338 -0.30 -17.97 13.09
C THR A 338 -0.84 -19.39 12.88
N HIS A 339 -0.40 -20.11 11.83
CA HIS A 339 -0.87 -21.47 11.54
C HIS A 339 0.28 -22.42 11.13
N PRO A 340 1.22 -22.71 12.06
CA PRO A 340 2.35 -23.59 11.77
C PRO A 340 1.94 -25.02 11.36
N HIS A 341 0.73 -25.47 11.71
CA HIS A 341 0.19 -26.76 11.31
C HIS A 341 -0.12 -26.84 9.80
N LEU A 342 -0.56 -25.74 9.18
CA LEU A 342 -0.79 -25.67 7.73
C LEU A 342 0.54 -25.78 6.98
N LEU A 343 1.58 -25.09 7.47
CA LEU A 343 2.92 -25.17 6.91
C LEU A 343 3.48 -26.58 6.97
N LYS A 344 3.34 -27.29 8.10
CA LYS A 344 3.76 -28.69 8.22
C LYS A 344 3.10 -29.61 7.17
N ARG A 345 1.80 -29.42 6.92
CA ARG A 345 1.08 -30.18 5.87
C ARG A 345 1.61 -29.84 4.49
N VAL A 346 1.87 -28.56 4.22
CA VAL A 346 2.41 -28.10 2.95
C VAL A 346 3.83 -28.63 2.72
N ASP A 347 4.68 -28.64 3.75
CA ASP A 347 6.04 -29.16 3.67
C ASP A 347 6.05 -30.68 3.44
N TRP A 348 5.14 -31.42 4.08
CA TRP A 348 4.90 -32.82 3.76
C TRP A 348 4.44 -33.01 2.31
N ALA A 349 3.47 -32.25 1.84
CA ALA A 349 3.00 -32.37 0.45
C ALA A 349 4.08 -31.97 -0.58
N ASN A 350 5.03 -31.12 -0.19
CA ASN A 350 6.19 -30.80 -1.02
C ASN A 350 7.22 -31.94 -1.07
N SER A 351 7.31 -32.77 -0.02
CA SER A 351 8.27 -33.89 0.05
C SER A 351 7.80 -35.15 -0.68
N VAL A 352 6.50 -35.28 -0.97
CA VAL A 352 5.93 -36.38 -1.75
C VAL A 352 6.06 -36.08 -3.25
N SER A 353 6.97 -36.79 -3.94
CA SER A 353 7.13 -36.74 -5.39
C SER A 353 5.91 -37.32 -6.10
N LEU A 354 5.47 -36.72 -7.21
CA LEU A 354 4.37 -37.26 -8.02
C LEU A 354 4.73 -38.59 -8.70
N GLU A 355 6.01 -38.84 -8.95
CA GLU A 355 6.48 -40.10 -9.53
C GLU A 355 6.27 -41.30 -8.59
N ASP A 356 6.27 -41.04 -7.27
CA ASP A 356 6.10 -42.06 -6.23
C ASP A 356 4.62 -42.32 -5.90
N VAL A 357 3.70 -41.54 -6.46
CA VAL A 357 2.25 -41.66 -6.21
C VAL A 357 1.66 -42.77 -7.07
N GLU A 358 1.26 -43.88 -6.43
CA GLU A 358 0.62 -45.00 -7.12
C GLU A 358 -0.73 -44.60 -7.73
N GLY A 359 -0.96 -45.03 -8.97
CA GLY A 359 -2.23 -44.82 -9.68
C GLY A 359 -2.24 -43.65 -10.66
N ILE A 360 -1.16 -42.88 -10.78
CA ILE A 360 -1.01 -41.85 -11.83
C ILE A 360 -0.37 -42.48 -13.09
N PRO A 361 -1.04 -42.46 -14.26
CA PRO A 361 -0.46 -43.00 -15.50
C PRO A 361 0.76 -42.19 -15.97
N ALA A 362 1.78 -42.86 -16.52
CA ALA A 362 3.00 -42.22 -17.03
C ALA A 362 2.73 -41.12 -18.09
N ALA A 363 1.68 -41.27 -18.90
CA ALA A 363 1.28 -40.26 -19.87
C ALA A 363 0.77 -38.96 -19.18
N VAL A 364 0.10 -39.10 -18.04
CA VAL A 364 -0.37 -37.97 -17.22
C VAL A 364 0.80 -37.29 -16.52
N LEU A 365 1.73 -38.07 -15.92
CA LEU A 365 2.97 -37.53 -15.35
C LEU A 365 3.80 -36.75 -16.37
N LYS A 366 3.96 -37.31 -17.58
CA LYS A 366 4.67 -36.63 -18.67
C LYS A 366 3.98 -35.31 -19.08
N ALA A 367 2.65 -35.27 -19.11
CA ALA A 367 1.92 -34.03 -19.39
C ALA A 367 2.12 -32.98 -18.30
N LEU A 368 2.10 -33.40 -17.03
CA LEU A 368 2.33 -32.55 -15.86
C LEU A 368 3.78 -31.99 -15.80
N HIS A 369 4.78 -32.77 -16.19
CA HIS A 369 6.18 -32.32 -16.26
C HIS A 369 6.45 -31.36 -17.43
N ASN A 370 5.68 -31.46 -18.51
CA ASN A 370 5.84 -30.61 -19.70
C ASN A 370 5.11 -29.27 -19.60
N HIS A 371 4.48 -28.96 -18.47
CA HIS A 371 3.87 -27.67 -18.22
C HIS A 371 4.92 -26.57 -18.03
N ASP A 372 4.59 -25.31 -18.32
CA ASP A 372 5.51 -24.16 -18.23
C ASP A 372 6.13 -24.04 -16.83
N THR A 373 5.35 -24.36 -15.80
CA THR A 373 5.83 -24.65 -14.45
C THR A 373 5.64 -26.15 -14.17
N PRO A 374 6.72 -26.96 -14.15
CA PRO A 374 6.62 -28.41 -13.99
C PRO A 374 6.02 -28.80 -12.63
N PHE A 375 5.03 -29.68 -12.65
CA PHE A 375 4.41 -30.22 -11.44
C PHE A 375 5.27 -31.37 -10.91
N GLN A 376 5.97 -31.17 -9.79
CA GLN A 376 6.93 -32.16 -9.27
C GLN A 376 6.42 -32.96 -8.07
N ASN A 377 5.50 -32.40 -7.29
CA ASN A 377 5.11 -32.93 -5.99
C ASN A 377 3.60 -32.85 -5.76
N LEU A 378 3.13 -33.49 -4.69
CA LEU A 378 1.71 -33.58 -4.35
C LEU A 378 1.05 -32.21 -4.22
N ARG A 379 1.75 -31.23 -3.62
CA ARG A 379 1.27 -29.85 -3.48
C ARG A 379 0.97 -29.20 -4.83
N HIS A 380 1.82 -29.43 -5.85
CA HIS A 380 1.63 -28.85 -7.18
C HIS A 380 0.28 -29.21 -7.79
N VAL A 381 -0.25 -30.41 -7.53
CA VAL A 381 -1.58 -30.82 -8.03
C VAL A 381 -2.69 -30.25 -7.15
N LEU A 382 -2.54 -30.36 -5.83
CA LEU A 382 -3.61 -30.07 -4.89
C LEU A 382 -3.94 -28.60 -4.73
N MET A 383 -3.01 -27.70 -5.07
CA MET A 383 -3.25 -26.26 -5.03
C MET A 383 -4.17 -25.73 -6.14
N PHE A 384 -4.51 -26.56 -7.13
CA PHE A 384 -5.44 -26.22 -8.22
C PHE A 384 -6.74 -27.00 -8.08
N SER A 385 -7.85 -26.36 -8.47
CA SER A 385 -9.15 -27.02 -8.60
C SER A 385 -9.18 -27.97 -9.81
N GLU A 386 -10.11 -28.94 -9.84
CA GLU A 386 -10.24 -29.86 -10.98
C GLU A 386 -10.44 -29.13 -12.33
N PRO A 387 -11.28 -28.07 -12.42
CA PRO A 387 -11.44 -27.32 -13.66
C PRO A 387 -10.17 -26.58 -14.09
N GLU A 388 -9.34 -26.12 -13.14
CA GLU A 388 -8.05 -25.50 -13.45
C GLU A 388 -7.04 -26.53 -13.96
N LEU A 389 -6.95 -27.71 -13.32
CA LEU A 389 -6.09 -28.79 -13.78
C LEU A 389 -6.47 -29.28 -15.19
N ALA A 390 -7.75 -29.28 -15.52
CA ALA A 390 -8.24 -29.64 -16.86
C ALA A 390 -7.84 -28.63 -17.96
N LYS A 391 -7.31 -27.45 -17.60
CA LYS A 391 -6.74 -26.49 -18.55
C LYS A 391 -5.28 -26.80 -18.90
N VAL A 392 -4.61 -27.64 -18.11
CA VAL A 392 -3.23 -28.07 -18.39
C VAL A 392 -3.22 -28.87 -19.69
N LYS A 393 -2.34 -28.48 -20.62
CA LYS A 393 -2.22 -29.14 -21.92
C LYS A 393 -1.95 -30.63 -21.76
N GLY A 394 -2.85 -31.47 -22.27
CA GLY A 394 -2.75 -32.93 -22.17
C GLY A 394 -3.48 -33.55 -20.97
N ILE A 395 -4.10 -32.74 -20.11
CA ILE A 395 -4.93 -33.18 -18.99
C ILE A 395 -6.39 -32.87 -19.30
N GLY A 396 -7.21 -33.91 -19.54
CA GLY A 396 -8.65 -33.76 -19.66
C GLY A 396 -9.37 -33.84 -18.31
N SER A 397 -10.65 -33.47 -18.25
CA SER A 397 -11.45 -33.47 -17.02
C SER A 397 -11.44 -34.81 -16.28
N LYS A 398 -11.46 -35.94 -17.00
CA LYS A 398 -11.35 -37.28 -16.39
C LYS A 398 -9.99 -37.52 -15.72
N SER A 399 -8.91 -37.05 -16.34
CA SER A 399 -7.56 -37.15 -15.78
C SER A 399 -7.40 -36.23 -14.57
N ALA A 400 -7.97 -35.02 -14.61
CA ALA A 400 -7.98 -34.08 -13.48
C ALA A 400 -8.73 -34.64 -12.26
N ALA A 401 -9.94 -35.17 -12.45
CA ALA A 401 -10.71 -35.81 -11.38
C ALA A 401 -10.00 -37.05 -10.81
N MET A 402 -9.35 -37.84 -11.66
CA MET A 402 -8.51 -38.96 -11.23
C MET A 402 -7.32 -38.49 -10.39
N LEU A 403 -6.58 -37.46 -10.83
CA LEU A 403 -5.46 -36.87 -10.11
C LEU A 403 -5.89 -36.40 -8.71
N HIS A 404 -6.98 -35.63 -8.62
CA HIS A 404 -7.53 -35.21 -7.33
C HIS A 404 -7.91 -36.39 -6.45
N LYS A 405 -8.61 -37.39 -7.00
CA LYS A 405 -8.99 -38.58 -6.23
C LYS A 405 -7.79 -39.35 -5.67
N VAL A 406 -6.72 -39.51 -6.45
CA VAL A 406 -5.51 -40.21 -5.99
C VAL A 406 -4.78 -39.35 -4.95
N CYS A 407 -4.54 -38.07 -5.25
CA CYS A 407 -3.80 -37.17 -4.37
C CYS A 407 -4.52 -36.95 -3.04
N ARG A 408 -5.86 -36.82 -3.04
CA ARG A 408 -6.65 -36.63 -1.82
C ARG A 408 -6.66 -37.85 -0.91
N LYS A 409 -6.56 -39.07 -1.44
CA LYS A 409 -6.43 -40.26 -0.58
C LYS A 409 -5.20 -40.18 0.32
N LEU A 410 -4.06 -39.72 -0.23
CA LEU A 410 -2.84 -39.51 0.55
C LEU A 410 -3.03 -38.42 1.61
N VAL A 411 -3.77 -37.36 1.27
CA VAL A 411 -4.13 -36.32 2.24
C VAL A 411 -5.01 -36.88 3.36
N ASP A 412 -6.03 -37.68 3.04
CA ASP A 412 -6.92 -38.29 4.02
C ASP A 412 -6.16 -39.24 4.96
N GLU A 413 -5.17 -39.96 4.45
CA GLU A 413 -4.27 -40.80 5.25
C GLU A 413 -3.40 -39.95 6.19
N TRP A 414 -2.82 -38.87 5.67
CA TRP A 414 -2.04 -37.94 6.49
C TRP A 414 -2.88 -37.25 7.57
N GLU A 415 -4.11 -36.83 7.25
CA GLU A 415 -5.03 -36.18 8.19
C GLU A 415 -5.52 -37.15 9.29
N LYS A 416 -5.60 -38.47 9.03
CA LYS A 416 -5.90 -39.46 10.07
C LYS A 416 -4.80 -39.54 11.13
N GLU A 417 -3.55 -39.35 10.74
CA GLU A 417 -2.39 -39.42 11.64
C GLU A 417 -2.13 -38.09 12.35
N ASN A 418 -2.36 -36.96 11.68
CA ASN A 418 -1.97 -35.62 12.14
C ASN A 418 -3.15 -34.74 12.59
N GLY A 419 -4.38 -35.21 12.39
CA GLY A 419 -5.61 -34.47 12.66
C GLY A 419 -6.11 -33.67 11.45
N LYS A 420 -7.43 -33.58 11.30
CA LYS A 420 -8.08 -32.82 10.22
C LYS A 420 -7.83 -31.33 10.40
N LEU A 421 -7.47 -30.64 9.32
CA LEU A 421 -7.27 -29.19 9.38
C LEU A 421 -8.60 -28.45 9.48
N ASN A 422 -8.66 -27.49 10.41
CA ASN A 422 -9.76 -26.56 10.50
C ASN A 422 -9.42 -25.29 9.72
N VAL A 423 -9.97 -25.20 8.50
CA VAL A 423 -9.81 -24.04 7.60
C VAL A 423 -11.12 -23.27 7.39
N SER A 424 -12.23 -23.74 7.99
CA SER A 424 -13.56 -23.14 7.83
C SER A 424 -13.90 -22.14 8.94
N PHE A 425 -14.54 -21.02 8.56
CA PHE A 425 -15.18 -20.07 9.48
C PHE A 425 -16.59 -19.73 8.95
N PRO A 426 -17.62 -19.56 9.80
CA PRO A 426 -17.62 -19.70 11.26
C PRO A 426 -17.63 -21.19 11.67
N PRO A 427 -17.36 -21.52 12.96
CA PRO A 427 -17.65 -22.86 13.47
C PRO A 427 -19.09 -23.23 13.10
N GLN A 428 -19.31 -24.47 12.67
CA GLN A 428 -20.64 -25.02 12.42
C GLN A 428 -21.56 -24.65 13.61
N GLY A 429 -22.48 -23.71 13.42
CA GLY A 429 -23.32 -23.19 14.53
C GLY A 429 -23.72 -21.72 14.48
N LEU A 430 -23.23 -20.92 13.54
CA LEU A 430 -23.81 -19.60 13.23
C LEU A 430 -24.59 -19.69 11.93
N GLN A 431 -25.77 -20.31 12.02
CA GLN A 431 -26.88 -20.14 11.06
C GLN A 431 -27.82 -19.06 11.56
#